data_AF-A0A1F5DE46-F1
#
_entry.id   AF-A0A1F5DE46-F1
#
_cell.length_a   1.000
_cell.length_b   1.000
_cell.length_c   1.000
_cell.angle_alpha   90.00
_cell.angle_beta   90.00
_cell.angle_gamma   90.00
#
_symmetry.space_group_name_H-M   'P 1'
#
loop_
_entity.id
_entity.type
_entity.pdbx_description
1 polymer ?
#
loop_
_entity_poly.entity_id
_entity_poly.type
_entity_poly.pdbx_seq_one_letter_code
_entity_poly.pdbx_strand_id
1 'polypeptide(L)'
;MVFMVGKTVSLAEYEIGNAICKRVKLTGELLEEEGAQMFTKIVESVTLMDTITLPQVGDALHMACEEGLSYYDAYYITAAKVSGSVLVTDDKTLLLKARRHIDAISSADL
;
A
#
# COMPACT_ATOMS: atom_id res chain seq x y z
N MET A 1 -11.72 13.47 1.34
CA MET A 1 -10.88 14.39 0.56
C MET A 1 -9.54 13.75 0.16
N VAL A 2 -8.93 12.91 1.02
CA VAL A 2 -7.64 12.22 0.77
C VAL A 2 -7.58 11.43 -0.55
N PHE A 3 -8.65 10.74 -0.93
CA PHE A 3 -8.66 9.89 -2.14
C PHE A 3 -8.70 10.66 -3.48
N MET A 4 -9.09 11.94 -3.51
CA MET A 4 -9.21 12.70 -4.79
C MET A 4 -7.88 13.24 -5.34
N VAL A 5 -6.81 13.24 -4.54
CA VAL A 5 -5.47 13.71 -4.95
C VAL A 5 -4.39 12.69 -4.55
N GLY A 6 -4.80 11.56 -3.98
CA GLY A 6 -3.89 10.51 -3.54
C GLY A 6 -3.38 9.69 -4.71
N LYS A 7 -2.18 9.13 -4.55
CA LYS A 7 -1.61 8.15 -5.47
C LYS A 7 -1.48 6.80 -4.79
N THR A 8 -1.64 5.73 -5.54
CA THR A 8 -1.51 4.35 -5.05
C THR A 8 -0.67 3.53 -6.02
N VAL A 9 -0.48 2.25 -5.73
CA VAL A 9 0.13 1.26 -6.64
C VAL A 9 -0.87 0.13 -6.87
N SER A 10 -0.75 -0.58 -7.99
CA SER A 10 -1.65 -1.70 -8.31
C SER A 10 -1.64 -2.80 -7.24
N LEU A 11 -0.56 -2.92 -6.45
CA LEU A 11 -0.46 -3.85 -5.33
C LEU A 11 -1.50 -3.61 -4.22
N ALA A 12 -1.98 -2.38 -4.05
CA ALA A 12 -2.90 -2.04 -2.96
C ALA A 12 -4.20 -2.84 -3.04
N GLU A 13 -4.75 -3.07 -4.24
CA GLU A 13 -5.95 -3.90 -4.43
C GLU A 13 -5.74 -5.34 -3.91
N TYR A 14 -4.60 -5.94 -4.25
CA TYR A 14 -4.26 -7.29 -3.81
C TYR A 14 -4.05 -7.38 -2.29
N GLU A 15 -3.46 -6.35 -1.68
CA GLU A 15 -3.25 -6.30 -0.23
C GLU A 15 -4.54 -6.12 0.54
N ILE A 16 -5.45 -5.26 0.06
CA ILE A 16 -6.80 -5.09 0.63
C ILE A 16 -7.57 -6.41 0.56
N GLY A 17 -7.56 -7.06 -0.61
CA GLY A 17 -8.23 -8.36 -0.80
C GLY A 17 -7.66 -9.44 0.11
N ASN A 18 -6.33 -9.51 0.25
CA ASN A 18 -5.66 -10.45 1.15
C ASN A 18 -6.01 -10.19 2.63
N ALA A 19 -6.07 -8.93 3.05
CA ALA A 19 -6.44 -8.56 4.42
C ALA A 19 -7.88 -8.99 4.74
N ILE A 20 -8.82 -8.77 3.83
CA ILE A 20 -10.22 -9.21 3.98
C ILE A 20 -10.32 -10.74 4.00
N CYS A 21 -9.63 -11.43 3.08
CA CYS A 21 -9.62 -12.89 3.02
C CYS A 21 -9.11 -13.51 4.34
N LYS A 22 -8.08 -12.92 4.95
CA LYS A 22 -7.59 -13.33 6.27
C LYS A 22 -8.66 -13.13 7.35
N ARG A 23 -9.41 -12.02 7.34
CA ARG A 23 -10.49 -11.78 8.31
C ARG A 23 -11.64 -12.78 8.19
N VAL A 24 -11.98 -13.17 6.97
CA VAL A 24 -12.99 -14.21 6.71
C VAL A 24 -12.49 -15.58 7.15
N LYS A 25 -11.30 -16.00 6.70
CA LYS A 25 -10.84 -17.39 6.86
C LYS A 25 -10.15 -17.70 8.18
N LEU A 26 -9.37 -16.77 8.71
CA LEU A 26 -8.52 -17.02 9.87
C LEU A 26 -9.19 -16.59 11.17
N THR A 27 -9.92 -15.48 11.15
CA THR A 27 -10.56 -14.93 12.36
C THR A 27 -12.06 -15.19 12.42
N GLY A 28 -12.74 -15.39 11.28
CA GLY A 28 -14.19 -15.51 11.24
C GLY A 28 -14.94 -14.23 11.63
N GLU A 29 -14.25 -13.08 11.59
CA GLU A 29 -14.78 -11.75 11.94
C GLU A 29 -15.79 -11.23 10.90
N LEU A 30 -15.73 -11.78 9.69
CA LEU A 30 -16.58 -11.41 8.57
C LEU A 30 -17.09 -12.68 7.89
N LEU A 31 -18.36 -12.66 7.49
CA LEU A 31 -18.87 -13.63 6.53
C LEU A 31 -18.25 -13.35 5.14
N GLU A 32 -18.18 -14.38 4.29
CA GLU A 32 -17.62 -14.24 2.94
C GLU A 32 -18.32 -13.15 2.12
N GLU A 33 -19.66 -13.10 2.19
CA GLU A 33 -20.46 -12.08 1.49
C GLU A 33 -20.20 -10.66 2.03
N GLU A 34 -20.10 -10.50 3.35
CA GLU A 34 -19.77 -9.22 3.98
C GLU A 34 -18.38 -8.75 3.57
N GLY A 35 -17.41 -9.67 3.55
CA GLY A 35 -16.05 -9.41 3.08
C GLY A 35 -16.03 -8.96 1.61
N ALA A 36 -16.77 -9.64 0.73
CA ALA A 36 -16.87 -9.28 -0.68
C ALA A 36 -17.49 -7.89 -0.88
N GLN A 37 -18.59 -7.58 -0.18
CA GLN A 37 -19.23 -6.26 -0.23
C GLN A 37 -18.31 -5.15 0.29
N MET A 38 -17.54 -5.43 1.35
CA MET A 38 -16.55 -4.50 1.90
C MET A 38 -15.40 -4.26 0.93
N PHE A 39 -14.86 -5.32 0.32
CA PHE A 39 -13.79 -5.23 -0.66
C PHE A 39 -14.17 -4.33 -1.83
N THR A 40 -15.33 -4.56 -2.44
CA THR A 40 -15.82 -3.76 -3.56
C THR A 40 -15.86 -2.27 -3.23
N LYS A 41 -16.47 -1.90 -2.09
CA LYS A 41 -16.60 -0.49 -1.69
C LYS A 41 -15.25 0.19 -1.42
N ILE A 42 -14.30 -0.53 -0.82
CA ILE A 42 -12.97 0.00 -0.54
C ILE A 42 -12.21 0.19 -1.86
N VAL A 43 -12.21 -0.82 -2.73
CA VAL A 43 -11.50 -0.77 -4.01
C VAL A 43 -12.08 0.29 -4.93
N GLU A 44 -13.40 0.47 -4.98
CA GLU A 44 -14.05 1.59 -5.69
C GLU A 44 -13.55 2.96 -5.24
N SER A 45 -13.14 3.11 -3.97
CA SER A 45 -12.54 4.35 -3.48
C SER A 45 -11.06 4.48 -3.86
N VAL A 46 -10.33 3.36 -3.87
CA VAL A 46 -8.91 3.31 -4.24
C VAL A 46 -8.72 3.51 -5.75
N THR A 47 -9.64 3.05 -6.60
CA THR A 47 -9.56 3.25 -8.05
C THR A 47 -9.76 4.70 -8.49
N LEU A 48 -10.22 5.58 -7.59
CA LEU A 48 -10.24 7.02 -7.82
C LEU A 48 -8.86 7.68 -7.68
N MET A 49 -7.88 6.97 -7.13
CA MET A 49 -6.49 7.43 -6.98
C MET A 49 -5.68 7.19 -8.24
N ASP A 50 -4.68 8.03 -8.48
CA ASP A 50 -3.73 7.80 -9.57
C ASP A 50 -2.85 6.58 -9.27
N THR A 51 -2.82 5.61 -10.18
CA THR A 51 -1.97 4.42 -10.02
C THR A 51 -0.56 4.68 -10.55
N ILE A 52 0.42 4.60 -9.66
CA ILE A 52 1.85 4.69 -10.00
C ILE A 52 2.32 3.35 -10.54
N THR A 53 2.85 3.38 -11.76
CA THR A 53 3.58 2.25 -12.36
C THR A 53 5.07 2.55 -12.31
N LEU A 54 5.86 1.61 -11.79
CA LEU A 54 7.31 1.78 -11.79
C LEU A 54 7.88 1.60 -13.20
N PRO A 55 8.70 2.53 -13.69
CA PRO A 55 9.35 2.38 -14.99
C PRO A 55 10.40 1.26 -14.99
N GLN A 56 11.03 1.00 -13.84
CA GLN A 56 12.07 -0.03 -13.67
C GLN A 56 11.77 -0.87 -12.42
N VAL A 57 11.22 -2.07 -12.62
CA VAL A 57 10.88 -2.98 -11.51
C VAL A 57 12.10 -3.46 -10.72
N GLY A 58 13.29 -3.41 -11.31
CA GLY A 58 14.56 -3.73 -10.65
C GLY A 58 14.88 -2.80 -9.48
N ASP A 59 14.42 -1.55 -9.51
CA ASP A 59 14.68 -0.56 -8.45
C ASP A 59 13.98 -0.96 -7.15
N ALA A 60 12.76 -1.50 -7.24
CA ALA A 60 12.04 -2.04 -6.09
C ALA A 60 12.73 -3.29 -5.52
N LEU A 61 13.29 -4.15 -6.37
CA LEU A 61 14.04 -5.32 -5.91
C LEU A 61 15.34 -4.90 -5.20
N HIS A 62 16.06 -3.91 -5.73
CA HIS A 62 17.26 -3.37 -5.09
C HIS A 62 16.93 -2.79 -3.72
N MET A 63 15.87 -1.97 -3.64
CA MET A 63 15.36 -1.41 -2.38
C MET A 63 14.99 -2.51 -1.37
N ALA A 64 14.34 -3.59 -1.83
CA ALA A 64 13.98 -4.72 -0.98
C ALA A 64 15.22 -5.40 -0.38
N CYS A 65 16.24 -5.66 -1.19
CA CYS A 65 17.49 -6.27 -0.73
C CYS A 65 18.31 -5.35 0.18
N GLU A 66 18.40 -4.06 -0.16
CA GLU A 66 19.14 -3.06 0.62
C GLU A 66 18.55 -2.88 2.03
N GLU A 67 17.23 -2.74 2.12
CA GLU A 67 16.54 -2.47 3.39
C GLU A 67 16.08 -3.75 4.11
N GLY A 68 16.25 -4.93 3.51
CA GLY A 68 15.71 -6.18 4.05
C GLY A 68 14.18 -6.11 4.21
N LEU A 69 13.50 -5.66 3.16
CA LEU A 69 12.04 -5.52 3.08
C LEU A 69 11.44 -6.63 2.21
N SER A 70 10.13 -6.84 2.34
CA SER A 70 9.41 -7.58 1.30
C SER A 70 9.44 -6.77 0.01
N TYR A 71 9.32 -7.45 -1.14
CA TYR A 71 9.25 -6.77 -2.42
C TYR A 71 8.04 -5.80 -2.48
N TYR A 72 6.92 -6.15 -1.85
CA TYR A 72 5.73 -5.30 -1.80
C TYR A 72 5.99 -3.98 -1.05
N ASP A 73 6.57 -4.08 0.15
CA ASP A 73 6.93 -2.90 0.96
C ASP A 73 7.92 -1.98 0.23
N ALA A 74 8.95 -2.58 -0.38
CA ALA A 74 9.94 -1.84 -1.15
C ALA A 74 9.34 -1.17 -2.39
N TYR A 75 8.33 -1.79 -3.01
CA TYR A 75 7.62 -1.21 -4.15
C TYR A 75 6.92 0.10 -3.78
N TYR A 76 6.30 0.19 -2.59
CA TYR A 76 5.70 1.43 -2.10
C TYR A 76 6.72 2.55 -1.92
N ILE A 77 7.88 2.25 -1.32
CA ILE A 77 8.97 3.25 -1.16
C ILE A 77 9.44 3.73 -2.53
N THR A 78 9.72 2.81 -3.45
CA THR A 78 10.22 3.15 -4.79
C THR A 78 9.19 3.95 -5.57
N ALA A 79 7.89 3.61 -5.48
CA ALA A 79 6.82 4.33 -6.16
C ALA A 79 6.67 5.76 -5.64
N ALA A 80 6.72 5.96 -4.33
CA ALA A 80 6.70 7.28 -3.72
C ALA A 80 7.93 8.10 -4.13
N LYS A 81 9.13 7.48 -4.15
CA LYS A 81 10.38 8.10 -4.58
C LYS A 81 10.33 8.58 -6.04
N VAL A 82 9.88 7.73 -6.96
CA VAL A 82 9.78 8.06 -8.40
C VAL A 82 8.74 9.15 -8.67
N SER A 83 7.64 9.14 -7.91
CA SER A 83 6.53 10.08 -8.09
C SER A 83 6.68 11.39 -7.30
N GLY A 84 7.73 11.52 -6.48
CA GLY A 84 7.95 12.67 -5.59
C GLY A 84 6.87 12.83 -4.51
N SER A 85 6.25 11.73 -4.09
CA SER A 85 5.11 11.73 -3.15
C SER A 85 5.56 11.37 -1.73
N VAL A 86 4.81 11.84 -0.72
CA VAL A 86 4.96 11.37 0.67
C VAL A 86 4.31 9.99 0.79
N LEU A 87 5.03 9.02 1.37
CA LEU A 87 4.45 7.72 1.67
C LEU A 87 3.61 7.78 2.94
N VAL A 88 2.33 7.43 2.85
CA VAL A 88 1.47 7.22 4.03
C VAL A 88 1.42 5.73 4.34
N THR A 89 1.86 5.34 5.54
CA THR A 89 1.79 3.94 5.98
C THR A 89 1.66 3.84 7.50
N ASP A 90 0.84 2.91 7.96
CA ASP A 90 0.70 2.57 9.38
C ASP A 90 1.57 1.38 9.80
N ASP A 91 2.31 0.78 8.86
CA ASP A 91 3.37 -0.16 9.20
C ASP A 91 4.58 0.61 9.74
N LYS A 92 4.84 0.46 11.05
CA LYS A 92 5.92 1.15 11.75
C LYS A 92 7.32 0.79 11.23
N THR A 93 7.51 -0.45 10.79
CA THR A 93 8.79 -0.93 10.24
C THR A 93 9.02 -0.31 8.87
N LEU A 94 7.98 -0.29 8.03
CA LEU A 94 8.02 0.35 6.72
C LEU A 94 8.24 1.85 6.85
N LEU A 95 7.52 2.51 7.76
CA LEU A 95 7.65 3.94 8.03
C LEU A 95 9.10 4.32 8.40
N LEU A 96 9.74 3.55 9.29
CA LEU A 96 11.11 3.79 9.72
C LEU A 96 12.11 3.66 8.56
N LYS A 97 11.96 2.61 7.75
CA LYS A 97 12.84 2.35 6.60
C LYS A 97 12.60 3.35 5.46
N ALA A 98 11.36 3.68 5.18
CA ALA A 98 10.98 4.67 4.16
C ALA A 98 11.58 6.05 4.43
N ARG A 99 11.59 6.50 5.70
CA ARG A 99 12.18 7.79 6.12
C ARG A 99 13.66 7.97 5.82
N ARG A 100 14.37 6.89 5.48
CA ARG A 100 15.78 6.96 5.02
C ARG A 100 15.90 7.41 3.57
N HIS A 101 14.82 7.30 2.79
CA HIS A 101 14.82 7.47 1.34
C HIS A 101 13.86 8.56 0.86
N ILE A 102 12.74 8.75 1.57
CA ILE A 102 11.62 9.62 1.20
C ILE A 102 10.92 10.16 2.46
N ASP A 103 10.11 11.21 2.30
CA ASP A 103 9.19 11.62 3.35
C ASP A 103 8.10 10.56 3.55
N ALA A 104 7.86 10.21 4.81
CA ALA A 104 6.82 9.24 5.17
C ALA A 104 6.17 9.55 6.53
N ILE A 105 4.84 9.37 6.58
CA ILE A 105 3.98 9.69 7.72
C ILE A 105 2.99 8.55 8.01
N SER A 106 2.45 8.51 9.23
CA SER A 106 1.30 7.64 9.55
C SER A 106 0.00 8.30 9.10
N SER A 107 -1.05 7.51 8.89
CA SER A 107 -2.39 8.05 8.63
C SER A 107 -2.92 8.92 9.77
N ALA A 108 -2.41 8.73 11.00
CA ALA A 108 -2.75 9.54 12.16
C ALA A 108 -2.15 10.96 12.11
N ASP A 109 -1.17 11.21 11.25
CA ASP A 109 -0.48 12.49 11.09
C ASP A 109 -1.04 13.32 9.90
N LEU A 110 -2.08 12.82 9.21
CA LEU A 110 -2.74 13.47 8.07
C LEU A 110 -3.70 14.60 8.46
#